data_AF-A0A0S6X2K1-F1
#
_entry.id   AF-A0A0S6X2K1-F1
#
_cell.length_a   1.000
_cell.length_b   1.000
_cell.length_c   1.000
_cell.angle_alpha   90.00
_cell.angle_beta   90.00
_cell.angle_gamma   90.00
#
_symmetry.space_group_name_H-M   'P 1'
#
loop_
_entity.id
_entity.type
_entity.pdbx_description
1 polymer ?
#
loop_
_entity_poly.entity_id
_entity_poly.type
_entity_poly.pdbx_seq_one_letter_code
_entity_poly.pdbx_strand_id
1 'polypeptide(L)'
;MHPTTEPETRVYTAQEQANIDHVRTMIREVLDALDPDAVDRFIVPDYIQHNQMVGQGTEPLKQFLREAKVHSPEPCHDIKRIFADGDHVIAHYHLRRWPGDTGYAIMDIFRLENTMVVEHWDVMMEVPADSPNPIGPF
;
A
#
# COMPACT_ATOMS: atom_id res chain seq x y z
N MET A 1 -29.60 -18.63 6.65
CA MET A 1 -29.78 -17.30 6.01
C MET A 1 -29.18 -16.28 6.95
N HIS A 2 -27.98 -15.78 6.66
CA HIS A 2 -27.51 -14.55 7.31
C HIS A 2 -28.26 -13.38 6.64
N PRO A 3 -28.83 -12.44 7.41
CA PRO A 3 -29.42 -11.26 6.83
C PRO A 3 -28.29 -10.45 6.19
N THR A 4 -28.33 -10.32 4.87
CA THR A 4 -27.54 -9.35 4.13
C THR A 4 -28.13 -7.97 4.42
N THR A 5 -27.67 -7.34 5.50
CA THR A 5 -27.69 -5.88 5.57
C THR A 5 -26.90 -5.37 4.37
N GLU A 6 -27.52 -4.53 3.53
CA GLU A 6 -26.77 -3.77 2.53
C GLU A 6 -25.62 -3.06 3.25
N PRO A 7 -24.39 -3.10 2.71
CA PRO A 7 -23.27 -2.43 3.35
C PRO A 7 -23.58 -0.93 3.36
N GLU A 8 -23.74 -0.35 4.55
CA GLU A 8 -23.78 1.10 4.69
C GLU A 8 -22.50 1.66 4.06
N THR A 9 -22.65 2.53 3.08
CA THR A 9 -21.50 3.19 2.47
C THR A 9 -20.91 4.12 3.53
N ARG A 10 -19.75 3.76 4.08
CA ARG A 10 -19.05 4.61 5.06
C ARG A 10 -18.81 5.98 4.44
N VAL A 11 -19.32 7.02 5.09
CA VAL A 11 -19.04 8.41 4.72
C VAL A 11 -17.80 8.84 5.47
N TYR A 12 -16.73 9.13 4.73
CA TYR A 12 -15.49 9.67 5.30
C TYR A 12 -15.63 11.16 5.59
N THR A 13 -14.95 11.62 6.63
CA THR A 13 -14.68 13.05 6.80
C THR A 13 -13.82 13.58 5.65
N ALA A 14 -13.79 14.90 5.47
CA ALA A 14 -12.93 15.51 4.46
C ALA A 14 -11.44 15.18 4.67
N GLN A 15 -10.99 15.08 5.93
CA GLN A 15 -9.61 14.71 6.25
C GLN A 15 -9.32 13.25 5.91
N GLU A 16 -10.19 12.32 6.30
CA GLU A 16 -10.04 10.89 5.97
C GLU A 16 -10.01 10.69 4.45
N GLN A 17 -10.90 11.37 3.71
CA GLN A 17 -10.91 11.29 2.25
C GLN A 17 -9.61 11.84 1.64
N ALA A 18 -9.11 12.97 2.14
CA ALA A 18 -7.81 13.51 1.71
C ALA A 18 -6.66 12.55 2.00
N ASN A 19 -6.65 11.88 3.16
CA ASN A 19 -5.65 10.88 3.50
C ASN A 19 -5.71 9.66 2.55
N ILE A 20 -6.91 9.16 2.25
CA ILE A 20 -7.12 8.07 1.29
C ILE A 20 -6.58 8.46 -0.09
N ASP A 21 -6.89 9.67 -0.57
CA ASP A 21 -6.49 10.13 -1.89
C ASP A 21 -4.97 10.36 -1.96
N HIS A 22 -4.35 10.83 -0.86
CA HIS A 22 -2.90 10.95 -0.73
C HIS A 22 -2.20 9.59 -0.82
N VAL A 23 -2.63 8.60 -0.03
CA VAL A 23 -2.05 7.25 -0.07
C VAL A 23 -2.29 6.57 -1.42
N ARG A 24 -3.48 6.68 -2.00
CA ARG A 24 -3.75 6.13 -3.34
C ARG A 24 -2.84 6.74 -4.40
N THR A 25 -2.62 8.05 -4.33
CA THR A 25 -1.74 8.75 -5.27
C THR A 25 -0.27 8.40 -5.04
N MET A 26 0.15 8.26 -3.79
CA MET A 26 1.47 7.78 -3.43
C MET A 26 1.74 6.37 -3.98
N ILE A 27 0.81 5.41 -3.81
CA ILE A 27 0.98 4.04 -4.35
C ILE A 27 1.24 4.10 -5.86
N ARG A 28 0.46 4.89 -6.60
CA ARG A 28 0.64 5.06 -8.05
C ARG A 28 1.95 5.74 -8.43
N GLU A 29 2.26 6.87 -7.80
CA GLU A 29 3.37 7.73 -8.23
C GLU A 29 4.72 7.31 -7.66
N VAL A 30 4.74 6.56 -6.56
CA VAL A 30 5.96 6.06 -5.93
C VAL A 30 6.16 4.58 -6.23
N LEU A 31 5.15 3.74 -5.94
CA LEU A 31 5.32 2.28 -5.96
C LEU A 31 5.08 1.68 -7.35
N ASP A 32 4.00 2.04 -8.05
CA ASP A 32 3.77 1.56 -9.43
C ASP A 32 4.81 2.14 -10.40
N ALA A 33 5.14 3.43 -10.27
CA ALA A 33 6.13 4.09 -11.13
C ALA A 33 7.59 3.76 -10.76
N LEU A 34 7.80 3.14 -9.59
CA LEU A 34 9.11 2.93 -8.97
C LEU A 34 9.95 4.22 -9.02
N ASP A 35 9.38 5.31 -8.52
CA ASP A 35 9.96 6.64 -8.62
C ASP A 35 10.48 7.13 -7.25
N PRO A 36 11.80 7.06 -7.01
CA PRO A 36 12.39 7.56 -5.77
C PRO A 36 12.29 9.09 -5.63
N ASP A 37 12.15 9.82 -6.73
CA ASP A 37 12.08 11.30 -6.70
C ASP A 37 10.70 11.79 -6.26
N ALA A 38 9.68 10.94 -6.39
CA ALA A 38 8.33 11.22 -5.91
C ALA A 38 8.18 11.06 -4.38
N VAL A 39 9.05 10.30 -3.71
CA VAL A 39 8.91 9.91 -2.29
C VAL A 39 8.68 11.11 -1.36
N ASP A 40 9.50 12.16 -1.50
CA ASP A 40 9.48 13.31 -0.58
C ASP A 40 8.22 14.18 -0.72
N ARG A 41 7.40 13.94 -1.76
CA ARG A 41 6.09 14.59 -1.91
C ARG A 41 5.02 13.95 -1.03
N PHE A 42 5.24 12.73 -0.53
CA PHE A 42 4.22 11.94 0.16
C PHE A 42 4.60 11.54 1.59
N ILE A 43 5.90 11.37 1.86
CA ILE A 43 6.41 10.77 3.08
C ILE A 43 7.41 11.75 3.73
N VAL A 44 7.33 11.94 5.06
CA VAL A 44 8.31 12.78 5.76
C VAL A 44 9.68 12.09 5.83
N PRO A 45 10.80 12.83 5.81
CA PRO A 45 12.14 12.23 5.71
C PRO A 45 12.48 11.20 6.80
N ASP A 46 11.97 11.40 8.01
CA ASP A 46 12.21 10.62 9.21
C ASP A 46 11.04 9.72 9.62
N TYR A 47 10.18 9.35 8.67
CA TYR A 47 9.05 8.46 8.95
C TYR A 47 9.51 7.14 9.57
N ILE A 48 8.67 6.58 10.45
CA ILE A 48 8.94 5.32 11.13
C ILE A 48 8.52 4.16 10.21
N GLN A 49 9.46 3.25 9.94
CA GLN A 49 9.26 2.10 9.06
C GLN A 49 9.22 0.80 9.88
N HIS A 50 8.15 0.02 9.78
CA HIS A 50 8.03 -1.26 10.50
C HIS A 50 8.27 -2.50 9.62
N ASN A 51 8.26 -2.36 8.29
CA ASN A 51 8.60 -3.46 7.38
C ASN A 51 10.06 -3.91 7.63
N GLN A 52 10.26 -5.20 7.87
CA GLN A 52 11.57 -5.77 8.22
C GLN A 52 12.59 -5.75 7.07
N MET A 53 12.16 -5.48 5.84
CA MET A 53 12.96 -5.49 4.62
C MET A 53 13.48 -4.10 4.23
N VAL A 54 12.99 -3.02 4.87
CA VAL A 54 13.34 -1.64 4.51
C VAL A 54 13.86 -0.90 5.76
N GLY A 55 14.95 -0.14 5.60
CA GLY A 55 15.50 0.67 6.69
C GLY A 55 14.63 1.87 7.07
N GLN A 56 14.99 2.54 8.17
CA GLN A 56 14.28 3.74 8.66
C GLN A 56 14.49 4.97 7.76
N GLY A 57 13.49 5.85 7.71
CA GLY A 57 13.50 7.08 6.92
C GLY A 57 13.38 6.85 5.40
N THR A 58 13.35 7.93 4.62
CA THR A 58 13.04 7.85 3.17
C THR A 58 14.19 7.33 2.31
N GLU A 59 15.45 7.45 2.74
CA GLU A 59 16.58 7.06 1.89
C GLU A 59 16.65 5.54 1.62
N PRO A 60 16.48 4.64 2.62
CA PRO A 60 16.39 3.21 2.35
C PRO A 60 15.23 2.83 1.43
N LEU A 61 14.08 3.51 1.53
CA LEU A 61 12.95 3.31 0.61
C LEU A 61 13.31 3.72 -0.81
N LYS A 62 13.93 4.90 -1.00
CA LYS A 62 14.40 5.36 -2.31
C LYS A 62 15.41 4.39 -2.93
N GLN A 63 16.30 3.83 -2.12
CA GLN A 63 17.23 2.79 -2.57
C GLN A 63 16.48 1.53 -3.02
N PHE A 64 15.54 1.05 -2.22
CA PHE A 64 14.70 -0.10 -2.57
C PHE A 64 13.98 0.09 -3.91
N LEU A 65 13.39 1.27 -4.15
CA LEU A 65 12.71 1.58 -5.42
C LEU A 65 13.67 1.54 -6.62
N ARG A 66 14.89 2.06 -6.47
CA ARG A 66 15.93 2.01 -7.52
C ARG A 66 16.31 0.56 -7.85
N GLU A 67 16.47 -0.28 -6.84
CA GLU A 67 16.81 -1.69 -7.00
C GLU A 67 15.64 -2.48 -7.63
N ALA A 68 14.42 -2.28 -7.15
CA ALA A 68 13.21 -2.88 -7.70
C ALA A 68 13.05 -2.55 -9.19
N LYS A 69 13.33 -1.31 -9.60
CA LYS A 69 13.23 -0.87 -11.00
C LYS A 69 14.16 -1.61 -11.96
N VAL A 70 15.31 -2.08 -11.46
CA VAL A 70 16.25 -2.88 -12.25
C VAL A 70 15.73 -4.31 -12.43
N HIS A 71 15.08 -4.88 -11.42
CA HIS A 71 14.65 -6.29 -11.41
C HIS A 71 13.24 -6.52 -11.91
N SER A 72 12.37 -5.54 -11.76
CA SER A 72 10.91 -5.63 -11.95
C SER A 72 10.42 -4.25 -12.39
N PRO A 73 10.65 -3.85 -13.65
CA PRO A 73 10.48 -2.46 -14.07
C PRO A 73 9.02 -2.02 -14.19
N GLU A 74 8.09 -2.97 -14.19
CA GLU A 74 6.65 -2.73 -14.39
C GLU A 74 5.83 -3.49 -13.34
N PRO A 75 5.99 -3.17 -12.03
CA PRO A 75 5.15 -3.77 -11.01
C PRO A 75 3.73 -3.21 -11.12
N CYS A 76 2.77 -3.90 -10.53
CA CYS A 76 1.38 -3.48 -10.46
C CYS A 76 0.85 -3.69 -9.05
N HIS A 77 0.47 -2.60 -8.38
CA HIS A 77 -0.17 -2.57 -7.07
C HIS A 77 -1.68 -2.38 -7.26
N ASP A 78 -2.38 -3.49 -7.50
CA ASP A 78 -3.81 -3.51 -7.80
C ASP A 78 -4.64 -3.41 -6.51
N ILE A 79 -4.99 -2.17 -6.14
CA ILE A 79 -5.74 -1.84 -4.93
C ILE A 79 -7.14 -2.46 -4.95
N LYS A 80 -7.38 -3.39 -4.03
CA LYS A 80 -8.68 -4.08 -3.87
C LYS A 80 -9.63 -3.30 -2.98
N ARG A 81 -9.09 -2.63 -1.97
CA ARG A 81 -9.82 -1.79 -1.03
C ARG A 81 -8.86 -0.90 -0.26
N ILE A 82 -9.36 0.26 0.15
CA ILE A 82 -8.64 1.23 0.96
C ILE A 82 -9.62 1.87 1.94
N PHE A 83 -9.20 2.00 3.19
CA PHE A 83 -10.03 2.53 4.28
C PHE A 83 -9.26 3.59 5.04
N ALA A 84 -9.97 4.51 5.67
CA ALA A 84 -9.39 5.40 6.67
C ALA A 84 -10.12 5.24 8.01
N ASP A 85 -9.36 5.44 9.09
CA ASP A 85 -9.87 5.62 10.44
C ASP A 85 -9.08 6.75 11.11
N GLY A 86 -9.65 7.95 11.11
CA GLY A 86 -8.96 9.16 11.57
C GLY A 86 -7.70 9.45 10.73
N ASP A 87 -6.54 9.36 11.38
CA ASP A 87 -5.23 9.60 10.78
C ASP A 87 -4.58 8.34 10.18
N HIS A 88 -5.22 7.17 10.29
CA HIS A 88 -4.74 5.93 9.72
C HIS A 88 -5.41 5.63 8.38
N VAL A 89 -4.65 5.13 7.42
CA VAL A 89 -5.12 4.61 6.13
C VAL A 89 -4.64 3.19 5.96
N ILE A 90 -5.56 2.26 5.68
CA ILE A 90 -5.26 0.85 5.45
C ILE A 90 -5.52 0.53 3.98
N ALA A 91 -4.52 0.00 3.28
CA ALA A 91 -4.63 -0.42 1.89
C ALA A 91 -4.43 -1.93 1.78
N HIS A 92 -5.36 -2.62 1.11
CA HIS A 92 -5.22 -4.03 0.77
C HIS A 92 -5.19 -4.19 -0.74
N TYR A 93 -4.10 -4.75 -1.25
CA TYR A 93 -3.82 -4.79 -2.69
C TYR A 93 -3.06 -6.03 -3.13
N HIS A 94 -3.17 -6.34 -4.42
CA HIS A 94 -2.43 -7.41 -5.08
C HIS A 94 -1.20 -6.83 -5.77
N LEU A 95 -0.02 -7.12 -5.22
CA LEU A 95 1.25 -6.78 -5.87
C LEU A 95 1.63 -7.90 -6.85
N ARG A 96 1.82 -7.55 -8.12
CA ARG A 96 2.50 -8.40 -9.12
C ARG A 96 3.76 -7.68 -9.58
N ARG A 97 4.91 -8.32 -9.50
CA ARG A 97 6.21 -7.69 -9.80
C ARG A 97 6.54 -7.69 -11.30
N TRP A 98 5.99 -8.63 -12.05
CA TRP A 98 6.14 -8.73 -13.50
C TRP A 98 4.92 -9.46 -14.11
N PRO A 99 4.73 -9.41 -15.45
CA PRO A 99 3.66 -10.14 -16.11
C PRO A 99 3.75 -11.66 -15.85
N GLY A 100 2.67 -12.24 -15.31
CA GLY A 100 2.60 -13.67 -14.96
C GLY A 100 3.07 -14.03 -13.55
N ASP A 101 3.53 -13.07 -12.74
CA ASP A 101 3.79 -13.26 -11.32
C ASP A 101 2.48 -13.59 -10.56
N THR A 102 2.47 -14.65 -9.76
CA THR A 102 1.34 -14.96 -8.86
C THR A 102 1.17 -13.85 -7.81
N GLY A 103 2.28 -13.23 -7.41
CA GLY A 103 2.32 -12.01 -6.63
C GLY A 103 2.05 -12.20 -5.15
N TYR A 104 1.82 -11.08 -4.47
CA TYR A 104 1.59 -10.99 -3.03
C TYR A 104 0.26 -10.32 -2.73
N ALA A 105 -0.41 -10.80 -1.68
CA ALA A 105 -1.44 -10.04 -0.99
C ALA A 105 -0.77 -9.19 0.09
N ILE A 106 -0.93 -7.88 0.01
CA ILE A 106 -0.30 -6.93 0.92
C ILE A 106 -1.38 -6.13 1.63
N MET A 107 -1.22 -5.99 2.95
CA MET A 107 -1.97 -5.05 3.76
C MET A 107 -1.00 -4.04 4.37
N ASP A 108 -1.05 -2.81 3.86
CA ASP A 108 -0.30 -1.68 4.41
C ASP A 108 -1.20 -0.88 5.34
N ILE A 109 -0.59 -0.34 6.39
CA ILE A 109 -1.17 0.64 7.29
C ILE A 109 -0.24 1.85 7.28
N PHE A 110 -0.79 3.01 6.98
CA PHE A 110 -0.09 4.29 7.03
C PHE A 110 -0.72 5.16 8.10
N ARG A 111 0.10 5.81 8.93
CA ARG A 111 -0.34 6.91 9.78
C ARG A 111 0.08 8.23 9.13
N LEU A 112 -0.82 9.21 9.12
CA LEU A 112 -0.61 10.49 8.46
C LEU A 112 -0.73 11.66 9.42
N GLU A 113 0.15 12.65 9.26
CA GLU A 113 0.04 13.96 9.92
C GLU A 113 0.10 15.05 8.86
N ASN A 114 -0.85 15.99 8.90
CA ASN A 114 -0.98 17.03 7.87
C ASN A 114 -0.98 16.46 6.44
N THR A 115 -1.64 15.30 6.26
CA THR A 115 -1.73 14.55 5.01
C THR A 115 -0.40 13.94 4.54
N MET A 116 0.70 14.02 5.29
CA MET A 116 1.97 13.34 4.98
C MET A 116 2.08 12.02 5.73
N VAL A 117 2.64 10.98 5.11
CA VAL A 117 2.93 9.71 5.79
C VAL A 117 4.08 9.90 6.76
N VAL A 118 3.84 9.57 8.02
CA VAL A 118 4.80 9.69 9.12
C VAL A 118 5.18 8.34 9.74
N GLU A 119 4.40 7.29 9.45
CA GLU A 119 4.66 5.94 9.93
C GLU A 119 3.98 4.90 9.04
N HIS A 120 4.61 3.73 8.89
CA HIS A 120 4.18 2.67 7.99
C HIS A 120 4.39 1.27 8.60
N TRP A 121 3.37 0.43 8.50
CA TRP A 121 3.42 -1.01 8.78
C TRP A 121 2.90 -1.79 7.58
N ASP A 122 3.42 -3.00 7.40
CA ASP A 122 2.82 -3.94 6.47
C ASP A 122 2.84 -5.38 6.98
N VAL A 123 2.00 -6.17 6.33
CA VAL A 123 2.15 -7.62 6.24
C VAL A 123 1.97 -8.02 4.79
N MET A 124 2.79 -8.95 4.34
CA MET A 124 2.68 -9.52 3.00
C MET A 124 2.61 -11.04 3.06
N MET A 125 1.80 -11.61 2.17
CA MET A 125 1.64 -13.04 1.97
C MET A 125 1.80 -13.36 0.49
N GLU A 126 2.65 -14.32 0.14
CA GLU A 126 2.69 -14.84 -1.23
C GLU A 126 1.35 -15.48 -1.57
N VAL A 127 0.78 -15.16 -2.74
CA VAL A 127 -0.49 -15.76 -3.17
C VAL A 127 -0.23 -17.23 -3.53
N PRO A 128 -0.78 -18.20 -2.77
CA PRO A 128 -0.48 -19.61 -2.98
C PRO A 128 -1.10 -20.10 -4.29
N ALA A 129 -0.29 -20.77 -5.11
CA ALA A 129 -0.76 -21.42 -6.34
C ALA A 129 -1.76 -22.55 -6.06
N ASP A 130 -1.52 -23.30 -4.97
CA ASP A 130 -2.33 -24.45 -4.56
C ASP A 130 -3.06 -24.15 -3.24
N SER A 131 -4.09 -23.32 -3.30
CA SER A 131 -4.93 -22.99 -2.15
C SER A 131 -6.05 -24.04 -1.97
N PRO A 132 -6.25 -24.58 -0.75
CA PRO A 132 -7.44 -25.39 -0.47
C PRO A 132 -8.73 -24.55 -0.43
N ASN A 133 -8.62 -23.23 -0.29
CA ASN A 133 -9.74 -22.30 -0.37
C ASN A 133 -9.89 -21.80 -1.82
N PRO A 134 -11.04 -22.04 -2.49
CA PRO A 134 -11.28 -21.56 -3.84
C PRO A 134 -11.48 -20.04 -3.93
N ILE A 135 -11.67 -19.37 -2.79
CA ILE A 135 -11.73 -17.91 -2.69
C ILE A 135 -10.34 -17.41 -2.32
N GLY A 136 -9.78 -16.55 -3.18
CA GLY A 136 -8.46 -15.97 -2.99
C GLY A 136 -8.38 -14.99 -1.80
N PRO A 137 -7.19 -14.48 -1.49
CA PRO A 137 -7.00 -13.56 -0.36
C PRO A 137 -7.60 -12.17 -0.57
N PHE A 138 -8.18 -11.90 -1.76
CA PHE A 138 -8.71 -10.61 -2.19
C PHE A 138 -10.23 -10.56 -2.19
#